data_AF-A0A846GX36-F1
#
_entry.id   AF-A0A846GX36-F1
#
_cell.length_a   1.000
_cell.length_b   1.000
_cell.length_c   1.000
_cell.angle_alpha   90.00
_cell.angle_beta   90.00
_cell.angle_gamma   90.00
#
_symmetry.space_group_name_H-M   'P 1'
#
loop_
_entity.id
_entity.type
_entity.pdbx_description
1 polymer ?
#
loop_
_entity_poly.entity_id
_entity_poly.type
_entity_poly.pdbx_seq_one_letter_code
_entity_poly.pdbx_strand_id
1 'polypeptide(L)'
;SIGLGLVRLVVEPQANVQHRVRQLERCARALPVAQQRNAIELIEQALVYKFPECPWRELEAMFGLTEWKQTRFYQEVNAEGRITEAQILVMRLLKKRFPEKTEEINNVVQGLSLSNLEGLTDIIFELKSWEDFLSWLSQLDQ
;
A
#
# COMPACT_ATOMS: atom_id res chain seq x y z
N SER A 1 12.88 19.98 18.72
CA SER A 1 12.56 18.54 18.88
C SER A 1 12.05 17.98 17.56
N ILE A 2 12.06 16.65 17.40
CA ILE A 2 11.61 16.00 16.16
C ILE A 2 10.11 16.23 15.91
N GLY A 3 9.28 16.17 16.96
CA GLY A 3 7.84 16.38 16.86
C GLY A 3 7.46 17.77 16.33
N LEU A 4 8.09 18.85 16.83
CA LEU A 4 7.85 20.19 16.31
C LEU A 4 8.30 20.33 14.84
N GLY A 5 9.39 19.65 14.47
CA GLY A 5 9.87 19.62 13.10
C GLY A 5 8.90 18.89 12.15
N LEU A 6 8.28 17.79 12.60
CA LEU A 6 7.26 17.06 11.84
C LEU A 6 6.00 17.91 11.60
N VAL A 7 5.50 18.60 12.63
CA VAL A 7 4.35 19.52 12.46
C VAL A 7 4.68 20.60 11.45
N ARG A 8 5.88 21.20 11.56
CA ARG A 8 6.37 22.22 10.63
C ARG A 8 6.51 21.69 9.21
N LEU A 9 6.97 20.46 9.03
CA LEU A 9 7.08 19.83 7.70
C LEU A 9 5.75 19.87 6.96
N VAL A 10 4.66 19.49 7.63
CA VAL A 10 3.32 19.44 7.01
C VAL A 10 2.80 20.83 6.66
N VAL A 11 3.03 21.86 7.50
CA VAL A 11 2.42 23.19 7.33
C VAL A 11 3.29 24.22 6.60
N GLU A 12 4.63 24.07 6.57
CA GLU A 12 5.53 25.07 5.97
C GLU A 12 5.44 25.09 4.42
N PRO A 13 5.76 26.23 3.77
CA PRO A 13 5.80 26.29 2.30
C PRO A 13 6.77 25.29 1.67
N GLN A 14 6.45 24.81 0.46
CA GLN A 14 7.23 23.79 -0.26
C GLN A 14 8.72 24.14 -0.39
N ALA A 15 9.05 25.42 -0.58
CA ALA A 15 10.43 25.90 -0.67
C ALA A 15 11.31 25.53 0.55
N ASN A 16 10.70 25.33 1.73
CA ASN A 16 11.42 25.03 2.98
C ASN A 16 11.51 23.53 3.27
N VAL A 17 10.73 22.71 2.59
CA VAL A 17 10.55 21.28 2.89
C VAL A 17 11.85 20.52 2.78
N GLN A 18 12.62 20.75 1.72
CA GLN A 18 13.87 20.01 1.50
C GLN A 18 14.88 20.25 2.63
N HIS A 19 14.97 21.49 3.12
CA HIS A 19 15.81 21.81 4.27
C HIS A 19 15.26 21.16 5.56
N ARG A 20 13.94 21.17 5.74
CA ARG A 20 13.27 20.56 6.89
C ARG A 20 13.49 19.05 6.96
N VAL A 21 13.34 18.33 5.85
CA VAL A 21 13.58 16.88 5.76
C VAL A 21 15.01 16.57 6.15
N ARG A 22 16.01 17.23 5.54
CA ARG A 22 17.43 17.02 5.90
C ARG A 22 17.74 17.31 7.38
N GLN A 23 17.04 18.24 8.01
CA GLN A 23 17.19 18.48 9.45
C GLN A 23 16.59 17.33 10.27
N LEU A 24 15.37 16.91 9.93
CA LEU A 24 14.67 15.83 10.61
C LEU A 24 15.40 14.50 10.49
N GLU A 25 15.94 14.18 9.32
CA GLU A 25 16.76 12.97 9.12
C GLU A 25 18.01 12.97 9.99
N ARG A 26 18.73 14.10 10.07
CA ARG A 26 19.90 14.23 10.95
C ARG A 26 19.51 14.02 12.41
N CYS A 27 18.38 14.58 12.84
CA CYS A 27 17.86 14.34 14.19
C CYS A 27 17.46 12.87 14.39
N ALA A 28 16.82 12.24 13.41
CA ALA A 28 16.39 10.84 13.49
C ALA A 28 17.59 9.89 13.61
N ARG A 29 18.66 10.11 12.83
CA ARG A 29 19.89 9.31 12.87
C ARG A 29 20.69 9.44 14.17
N ALA A 30 20.45 10.50 14.94
CA ALA A 30 21.07 10.67 16.25
C ALA A 30 20.32 9.92 17.38
N LEU A 31 19.17 9.31 17.09
CA LEU A 31 18.40 8.53 18.04
C LEU A 31 18.92 7.08 18.12
N PRO A 32 18.62 6.36 19.21
CA PRO A 32 18.84 4.91 19.25
C PRO A 32 18.11 4.21 18.10
N VAL A 33 18.67 3.11 17.59
CA VAL A 33 18.18 2.38 16.39
C VAL A 33 16.67 2.13 16.40
N ALA A 34 16.12 1.70 17.54
CA ALA A 34 14.67 1.43 17.67
C ALA A 34 13.81 2.70 17.45
N GLN A 35 14.30 3.87 17.87
CA GLN A 35 13.61 5.15 17.72
C GLN A 35 13.93 5.83 16.39
N GLN A 36 15.13 5.60 15.85
CA GLN A 36 15.53 6.10 14.53
C GLN A 36 14.57 5.63 13.45
N ARG A 37 14.24 4.32 13.41
CA ARG A 37 13.32 3.77 12.39
C ARG A 37 11.93 4.40 12.49
N ASN A 38 11.38 4.53 13.69
CA ASN A 38 10.09 5.17 13.91
C ASN A 38 10.11 6.66 13.51
N ALA A 39 11.21 7.36 13.80
CA ALA A 39 11.36 8.75 13.42
C ALA A 39 11.45 8.94 11.91
N ILE A 40 12.17 8.05 11.21
CA ILE A 40 12.24 8.04 9.75
C ILE A 40 10.84 7.81 9.18
N GLU A 41 10.13 6.78 9.65
CA GLU A 41 8.76 6.44 9.22
C GLU A 41 7.76 7.61 9.36
N LEU A 42 7.83 8.35 10.46
CA LEU A 42 6.99 9.54 10.68
C LEU A 42 7.30 10.68 9.70
N ILE A 43 8.56 10.84 9.29
CA ILE A 43 8.94 11.84 8.27
C ILE A 43 8.33 11.46 6.92
N GLU A 44 8.30 10.18 6.57
CA GLU A 44 7.73 9.69 5.30
C GLU A 44 6.23 9.90 5.26
N GLN A 45 5.53 9.50 6.32
CA GLN A 45 4.10 9.74 6.45
C GLN A 45 3.79 11.23 6.29
N ALA A 46 4.53 12.10 6.97
CA ALA A 46 4.34 13.55 6.86
C ALA A 46 4.60 14.09 5.43
N LEU A 47 5.53 13.50 4.67
CA LEU A 47 5.75 13.86 3.27
C LEU A 47 4.60 13.43 2.37
N VAL A 48 4.07 12.22 2.53
CA VAL A 48 2.88 11.76 1.80
C VAL A 48 1.69 12.67 2.07
N TYR A 49 1.43 13.00 3.34
CA TYR A 49 0.36 13.92 3.70
C TYR A 49 0.53 15.31 3.10
N LYS A 50 1.77 15.79 2.98
CA LYS A 50 2.05 17.10 2.38
C LYS A 50 1.89 17.11 0.86
N PHE A 51 2.21 16.00 0.21
CA PHE A 51 2.23 15.87 -1.24
C PHE A 51 1.34 14.71 -1.71
N PRO A 52 0.01 14.79 -1.50
CA PRO A 52 -0.90 13.67 -1.76
C PRO A 52 -0.93 13.26 -3.24
N GLU A 53 -0.71 14.21 -4.16
CA GLU A 53 -0.71 13.98 -5.60
C GLU A 53 0.68 13.66 -6.18
N CYS A 54 1.73 13.68 -5.36
CA CYS A 54 3.09 13.41 -5.83
C CYS A 54 3.39 11.91 -5.75
N PRO A 55 3.75 11.26 -6.87
CA PRO A 55 4.13 9.86 -6.88
C PRO A 55 5.28 9.59 -5.90
N TRP A 56 5.21 8.44 -5.21
CA TRP A 56 6.21 8.05 -4.23
C TRP A 56 7.65 8.10 -4.76
N ARG A 57 7.87 7.66 -6.01
CA ARG A 57 9.19 7.68 -6.66
C ARG A 57 9.76 9.08 -6.82
N GLU A 58 8.89 10.08 -7.01
CA GLU A 58 9.31 11.47 -7.11
C GLU A 58 9.70 12.01 -5.73
N LEU A 59 8.95 11.67 -4.67
CA LEU A 59 9.33 12.01 -3.30
C LEU A 59 10.67 11.38 -2.90
N GLU A 60 10.91 10.11 -3.26
CA GLU A 60 12.18 9.41 -3.05
C GLU A 60 13.34 10.16 -3.72
N ALA A 61 13.15 10.57 -4.99
CA ALA A 61 14.15 11.33 -5.74
C ALA A 61 14.37 12.75 -5.21
N MET A 62 13.30 13.47 -4.86
CA MET A 62 13.35 14.84 -4.38
C MET A 62 14.06 14.98 -3.03
N PHE A 63 13.91 13.97 -2.17
CA PHE A 63 14.40 14.02 -0.80
C PHE A 63 15.55 13.04 -0.52
N GLY A 64 15.92 12.18 -1.46
CA GLY A 64 17.06 11.26 -1.35
C GLY A 64 16.82 10.09 -0.39
N LEU A 65 15.59 9.57 -0.36
CA LEU A 65 15.09 8.73 0.72
C LEU A 65 15.29 7.23 0.42
N THR A 66 16.55 6.78 0.51
CA THR A 66 16.96 5.43 0.08
C THR A 66 16.53 4.29 1.01
N GLU A 67 16.13 4.58 2.25
CA GLU A 67 15.74 3.57 3.25
C GLU A 67 14.23 3.33 3.34
N TRP A 68 13.44 4.11 2.59
CA TRP A 68 11.97 4.13 2.62
C TRP A 68 11.30 2.77 2.46
N LYS A 69 11.84 1.90 1.61
CA LYS A 69 11.26 0.56 1.38
C LYS A 69 11.33 -0.36 2.60
N GLN A 70 12.13 0.00 3.60
CA GLN A 70 12.33 -0.79 4.82
C GLN A 70 11.38 -0.35 5.94
N THR A 71 10.64 0.74 5.82
CA THR A 71 9.71 1.16 6.87
C THR A 71 8.47 0.29 6.87
N ARG A 72 7.82 0.21 8.04
CA ARG A 72 6.62 -0.58 8.20
C ARG A 72 5.48 0.03 7.38
N PHE A 73 5.30 1.34 7.46
CA PHE A 73 4.35 2.10 6.65
C PHE A 73 4.45 1.78 5.15
N TYR A 74 5.66 1.83 4.56
CA TYR A 74 5.81 1.50 3.13
C TYR A 74 5.40 0.06 2.83
N GLN A 75 5.79 -0.89 3.67
CA GLN A 75 5.47 -2.31 3.48
C GLN A 75 3.96 -2.57 3.56
N GLU A 76 3.27 -1.92 4.49
CA GLU A 76 1.81 -2.01 4.64
C GLU A 76 1.09 -1.42 3.42
N VAL A 77 1.44 -0.19 3.01
CA VAL A 77 0.84 0.46 1.82
C VAL A 77 1.10 -0.36 0.55
N ASN A 78 2.32 -0.90 0.39
CA ASN A 78 2.65 -1.74 -0.76
C ASN A 78 1.89 -3.07 -0.75
N ALA A 79 1.67 -3.67 0.43
CA ALA A 79 0.87 -4.88 0.57
C ALA A 79 -0.61 -4.64 0.25
N GLU A 80 -1.19 -3.53 0.74
CA GLU A 80 -2.56 -3.10 0.39
C GLU A 80 -2.71 -2.84 -1.11
N GLY A 81 -1.70 -2.22 -1.73
CA GLY A 81 -1.66 -1.99 -3.18
C GLY A 81 -1.69 -3.30 -3.98
N ARG A 82 -0.91 -4.31 -3.57
CA ARG A 82 -0.94 -5.65 -4.19
C ARG A 82 -2.30 -6.33 -4.05
N ILE A 83 -2.93 -6.24 -2.88
CA ILE A 83 -4.27 -6.79 -2.65
C ILE A 83 -5.28 -6.11 -3.58
N THR A 84 -5.24 -4.78 -3.63
CA THR A 84 -6.16 -3.99 -4.47
C THR A 84 -6.00 -4.33 -5.95
N GLU A 85 -4.75 -4.45 -6.44
CA GLU A 85 -4.48 -4.84 -7.83
C GLU A 85 -4.99 -6.25 -8.13
N ALA A 86 -4.73 -7.22 -7.24
CA ALA A 86 -5.21 -8.59 -7.38
C ALA A 86 -6.76 -8.64 -7.38
N GLN A 87 -7.42 -7.90 -6.47
CA GLN A 87 -8.88 -7.78 -6.44
C GLN A 87 -9.43 -7.20 -7.75
N ILE A 88 -8.86 -6.10 -8.25
CA ILE A 88 -9.30 -5.49 -9.51
C ILE A 88 -9.17 -6.47 -10.68
N LEU A 89 -8.03 -7.17 -10.77
CA LEU A 89 -7.80 -8.14 -11.82
C LEU A 89 -8.80 -9.30 -11.76
N VAL A 90 -8.94 -9.91 -10.58
CA VAL A 90 -9.89 -11.01 -10.33
C VAL A 90 -11.32 -10.56 -10.64
N MET A 91 -11.75 -9.39 -10.16
CA MET A 91 -13.07 -8.85 -10.46
C MET A 91 -13.29 -8.69 -11.96
N ARG A 92 -12.31 -8.15 -12.70
CA ARG A 92 -12.40 -8.00 -14.16
C ARG A 92 -12.55 -9.34 -14.87
N LEU A 93 -11.78 -10.34 -14.46
CA LEU A 93 -11.82 -11.68 -15.06
C LEU A 93 -13.14 -12.39 -14.77
N LEU A 94 -13.58 -12.39 -13.51
CA LEU A 94 -14.85 -13.00 -13.11
C LEU A 94 -16.04 -12.32 -13.75
N LYS A 95 -16.10 -10.98 -13.78
CA LYS A 95 -17.22 -10.24 -14.42
C LYS A 95 -17.29 -10.48 -15.93
N LYS A 96 -16.14 -10.71 -16.57
CA LYS A 96 -16.10 -11.08 -17.99
C LYS A 96 -16.64 -12.50 -18.24
N ARG A 97 -16.47 -13.40 -17.28
CA ARG A 97 -16.88 -14.80 -17.37
C ARG A 97 -18.33 -15.04 -16.92
N PHE A 98 -18.75 -14.36 -15.86
CA PHE A 98 -20.06 -14.47 -15.20
C PHE A 98 -20.69 -13.07 -15.04
N PRO A 99 -21.04 -12.38 -16.16
CA PRO A 99 -21.55 -11.02 -16.12
C PRO A 99 -22.82 -10.87 -15.26
N GLU A 100 -23.65 -11.90 -15.21
CA GLU A 100 -24.88 -11.98 -14.42
C GLU A 100 -24.66 -12.06 -12.90
N LYS A 101 -23.41 -12.21 -12.44
CA LYS A 101 -23.02 -12.35 -11.02
C LYS A 101 -22.21 -11.16 -10.49
N THR A 102 -22.31 -10.01 -11.13
CA THR A 102 -21.44 -8.85 -10.87
C THR A 102 -21.45 -8.40 -9.40
N GLU A 103 -22.61 -8.39 -8.75
CA GLU A 103 -22.72 -7.97 -7.34
C GLU A 103 -22.14 -9.01 -6.38
N GLU A 104 -22.41 -10.29 -6.62
CA GLU A 104 -21.83 -11.40 -5.84
C GLU A 104 -20.30 -11.42 -5.96
N ILE A 105 -19.77 -11.20 -7.16
CA ILE A 105 -18.33 -11.07 -7.42
C ILE A 105 -17.74 -9.92 -6.59
N ASN A 106 -18.38 -8.75 -6.57
CA ASN A 106 -17.87 -7.61 -5.79
C ASN A 106 -17.73 -7.96 -4.31
N ASN A 107 -18.77 -8.55 -3.73
CA ASN A 107 -18.82 -8.88 -2.31
C ASN A 107 -17.80 -9.96 -1.93
N VAL A 108 -17.71 -11.03 -2.73
CA VAL A 108 -16.77 -12.12 -2.44
C VAL A 108 -15.33 -11.65 -2.57
N VAL A 109 -14.97 -11.00 -3.68
CA VAL A 109 -13.57 -10.67 -3.99
C VAL A 109 -12.97 -9.67 -2.99
N GLN A 110 -13.78 -8.75 -2.44
CA GLN A 110 -13.32 -7.81 -1.41
C GLN A 110 -12.89 -8.48 -0.11
N GLY A 111 -13.44 -9.66 0.22
CA GLY A 111 -13.12 -10.40 1.44
C GLY A 111 -11.96 -11.40 1.30
N LEU A 112 -11.45 -11.63 0.09
CA LEU A 112 -10.40 -12.62 -0.15
C LEU A 112 -9.01 -12.10 0.26
N SER A 113 -8.22 -12.98 0.87
CA SER A 113 -6.80 -12.73 1.14
C SER A 113 -6.00 -12.64 -0.17
N LEU A 114 -4.81 -12.03 -0.12
CA LEU A 114 -3.92 -11.98 -1.29
C LEU A 114 -3.61 -13.36 -1.86
N SER A 115 -3.34 -14.35 -0.99
CA SER A 115 -3.04 -15.72 -1.40
C SER A 115 -4.24 -16.37 -2.10
N ASN A 116 -5.47 -16.11 -1.64
CA ASN A 116 -6.67 -16.65 -2.26
C ASN A 116 -6.94 -15.98 -3.61
N LEU A 117 -6.68 -14.68 -3.73
CA LEU A 117 -6.78 -13.97 -5.00
C LEU A 117 -5.77 -14.50 -6.02
N GLU A 118 -4.51 -14.70 -5.61
CA GLU A 118 -3.47 -15.28 -6.47
C GLU A 118 -3.85 -16.72 -6.89
N GLY A 119 -4.27 -17.58 -5.95
CA GLY A 119 -4.73 -18.93 -6.28
C GLY A 119 -5.95 -18.96 -7.21
N LEU A 120 -6.87 -18.00 -7.09
CA LEU A 120 -7.98 -17.86 -8.02
C LEU A 120 -7.50 -17.53 -9.44
N THR A 121 -6.44 -16.72 -9.58
CA THR A 121 -5.89 -16.41 -10.90
C THR A 121 -5.29 -17.62 -11.61
N ASP A 122 -4.80 -18.61 -10.86
CA ASP A 122 -4.26 -19.85 -11.43
C ASP A 122 -5.35 -20.72 -12.08
N ILE A 123 -6.53 -20.78 -11.46
CA ILE A 123 -7.64 -21.63 -11.90
C ILE A 123 -8.69 -20.89 -12.73
N ILE A 124 -8.58 -19.56 -12.88
CA ILE A 124 -9.64 -18.71 -13.43
C ILE A 124 -10.12 -19.15 -14.82
N PHE A 125 -9.24 -19.75 -15.62
CA PHE A 125 -9.55 -20.25 -16.95
C PHE A 125 -10.23 -21.63 -16.93
N GLU A 126 -10.06 -22.40 -15.87
CA GLU A 126 -10.61 -23.76 -15.68
C GLU A 126 -12.06 -23.77 -15.18
N LEU A 127 -12.53 -22.68 -14.55
CA LEU A 127 -13.87 -22.55 -13.96
C LEU A 127 -15.02 -22.60 -14.98
N LYS A 128 -15.58 -23.75 -15.34
CA LYS A 128 -16.59 -23.86 -16.42
C LYS A 128 -17.94 -23.25 -16.05
N SER A 129 -18.29 -23.16 -14.77
CA SER A 129 -19.52 -22.53 -14.31
C SER A 129 -19.36 -21.73 -13.01
N TRP A 130 -20.44 -21.05 -12.60
CA TRP A 130 -20.51 -20.38 -11.30
C TRP A 130 -20.43 -21.40 -10.15
N GLU A 131 -20.98 -22.59 -10.32
CA GLU A 131 -20.89 -23.68 -9.33
C GLU A 131 -19.45 -24.16 -9.13
N ASP A 132 -18.63 -24.19 -10.18
CA ASP A 132 -17.20 -24.51 -10.05
C ASP A 132 -16.49 -23.46 -9.18
N PHE A 133 -16.83 -22.18 -9.36
CA PHE A 133 -16.29 -21.09 -8.55
C PHE A 133 -16.74 -21.19 -7.09
N LEU A 134 -18.01 -21.48 -6.83
CA LEU A 134 -18.51 -21.70 -5.47
C LEU A 134 -17.86 -22.92 -4.81
N SER A 135 -17.64 -23.99 -5.57
CA SER A 135 -16.93 -25.18 -5.08
C SER A 135 -15.50 -24.85 -4.67
N TRP A 136 -14.80 -24.06 -5.48
CA TRP A 136 -13.46 -23.57 -5.11
C TRP A 136 -13.49 -22.70 -3.85
N LEU A 137 -14.43 -21.75 -3.74
CA LEU A 137 -14.53 -20.90 -2.54
C LEU A 137 -14.73 -21.70 -1.27
N SER A 138 -15.53 -22.77 -1.32
CA SER A 138 -15.78 -23.61 -0.14
C SER A 138 -14.54 -24.36 0.37
N GLN A 139 -13.49 -24.46 -0.44
CA GLN A 139 -12.22 -25.09 -0.06
C GLN A 139 -11.28 -24.11 0.69
N LEU A 140 -11.59 -22.81 0.70
CA LEU A 140 -10.76 -21.79 1.36
C LEU A 140 -10.93 -21.73 2.89
N ASP A 141 -12.04 -22.30 3.40
CA ASP A 141 -12.38 -22.33 4.84
C ASP A 141 -11.81 -23.55 5.58
N GLN A 142 -10.90 -24.32 4.94
CA GLN A 142 -10.17 -25.46 5.54
C GLN A 142 -8.70 -25.11 5.76
#